data_AF-A0A3E0HVC8-F1
#
_entry.id   AF-A0A3E0HVC8-F1
#
_cell.length_a   1.000
_cell.length_b   1.000
_cell.length_c   1.000
_cell.angle_alpha   90.00
_cell.angle_beta   90.00
_cell.angle_gamma   90.00
#
_symmetry.space_group_name_H-M   'P 1'
#
loop_
_entity.id
_entity.type
_entity.pdbx_description
1 polymer ?
#
loop_
_entity_poly.entity_id
_entity_poly.type
_entity_poly.pdbx_seq_one_letter_code
_entity_poly.pdbx_strand_id
1 'polypeptide(L)'
;MGADTVVELERAVEKSRAQAGEDPSRLAELAAALTALGIAYNAGARYPDAVALTEEAVDTWRLVVGENGGHRSELADALATLGSYYRVIGLDEEADEAAEEARVTRLGRG
;
A
#
# COMPACT_ATOMS: atom_id res chain seq x y z
N MET A 1 -2.61 5.02 -18.93
CA MET A 1 -1.76 3.85 -18.61
C MET A 1 -2.30 2.67 -19.38
N GLY A 2 -1.46 1.91 -20.09
CA GLY A 2 -1.90 0.79 -20.94
C GLY A 2 -2.08 -0.50 -20.14
N ALA A 3 -2.92 -1.42 -20.61
CA ALA A 3 -3.12 -2.74 -19.98
C ALA A 3 -1.80 -3.49 -19.74
N ASP A 4 -0.81 -3.33 -20.63
CA ASP A 4 0.52 -3.91 -20.50
C ASP A 4 1.26 -3.47 -19.24
N THR A 5 1.06 -2.22 -18.78
CA THR A 5 1.71 -1.73 -17.56
C THR A 5 1.15 -2.36 -16.29
N VAL A 6 -0.12 -2.75 -16.31
CA VAL A 6 -0.77 -3.42 -15.18
C VAL A 6 -0.29 -4.86 -15.07
N VAL A 7 -0.23 -5.58 -16.20
CA VAL A 7 0.24 -6.98 -16.22
C VAL A 7 1.67 -7.11 -15.72
N GLU A 8 2.55 -6.18 -16.08
CA GLU A 8 3.93 -6.18 -15.59
C GLU A 8 4.01 -5.87 -14.08
N LEU A 9 3.14 -5.01 -13.56
CA LEU A 9 3.05 -4.73 -12.12
C LEU A 9 2.48 -5.94 -11.34
N GLU A 10 1.48 -6.65 -11.88
CA GLU A 10 0.96 -7.88 -11.28
C GLU A 10 2.05 -8.96 -11.16
N ARG A 11 2.83 -9.16 -12.23
CA ARG A 11 3.98 -10.08 -12.23
C ARG A 11 5.05 -9.65 -11.22
N ALA A 12 5.31 -8.35 -11.11
CA ALA A 12 6.25 -7.83 -10.12
C ALA A 12 5.78 -8.12 -8.70
N VAL A 13 4.49 -7.92 -8.40
CA VAL A 13 3.89 -8.26 -7.10
C VAL A 13 3.99 -9.74 -6.80
N GLU A 14 3.65 -10.62 -7.75
CA GLU A 14 3.74 -12.07 -7.57
C GLU A 14 5.18 -12.50 -7.24
N LYS A 15 6.15 -11.97 -7.99
CA LYS A 15 7.58 -12.23 -7.73
C LYS A 15 8.01 -11.72 -6.36
N SER A 16 7.64 -10.49 -6.00
CA SER A 16 7.97 -9.92 -4.68
C SER A 16 7.32 -10.70 -3.54
N ARG A 17 6.10 -11.24 -3.72
CA ARG A 17 5.44 -12.10 -2.72
C ARG A 17 6.22 -13.40 -2.51
N ALA A 18 6.65 -14.06 -3.58
CA ALA A 18 7.47 -15.27 -3.48
C ALA A 18 8.77 -14.98 -2.71
N GLN A 19 9.46 -13.90 -3.07
CA GLN A 19 10.71 -13.49 -2.42
C GLN A 19 10.53 -13.11 -0.96
N ALA A 20 9.45 -12.41 -0.60
CA ALA A 20 9.14 -12.05 0.77
C ALA A 20 8.77 -13.25 1.65
N GLY A 21 8.20 -14.31 1.06
CA GLY A 21 7.98 -15.58 1.75
C GLY A 21 9.28 -16.34 2.09
N GLU A 22 10.34 -16.11 1.31
CA GLU A 22 11.67 -16.69 1.55
C GLU A 22 12.54 -15.79 2.44
N ASP A 23 12.39 -14.48 2.33
CA ASP A 23 13.21 -13.47 3.00
C ASP A 23 12.36 -12.28 3.47
N PRO A 24 12.08 -12.17 4.78
CA PRO A 24 11.32 -11.05 5.35
C PRO A 24 11.90 -9.66 5.08
N SER A 25 13.20 -9.54 4.76
CA SER A 25 13.79 -8.25 4.39
C SER A 25 13.22 -7.68 3.09
N ARG A 26 12.58 -8.53 2.26
CA ARG A 26 11.93 -8.16 0.99
C ARG A 26 10.49 -7.67 1.15
N LEU A 27 9.93 -7.68 2.36
CA LEU A 27 8.58 -7.19 2.61
C LEU A 27 8.41 -5.71 2.20
N ALA A 28 9.45 -4.89 2.34
CA ALA A 28 9.43 -3.49 1.87
C ALA A 28 9.29 -3.39 0.33
N GLU A 29 9.98 -4.28 -0.41
CA GLU A 29 9.87 -4.34 -1.88
C GLU A 29 8.48 -4.81 -2.31
N LEU A 30 7.89 -5.77 -1.59
CA LEU A 30 6.51 -6.22 -1.80
C LEU A 30 5.51 -5.09 -1.57
N ALA A 31 5.61 -4.38 -0.43
CA ALA A 31 4.70 -3.29 -0.09
C ALA A 31 4.75 -2.16 -1.14
N ALA A 32 5.94 -1.78 -1.61
CA ALA A 32 6.10 -0.80 -2.68
C ALA A 32 5.46 -1.26 -4.00
N ALA A 33 5.62 -2.53 -4.37
CA ALA A 33 5.02 -3.10 -5.58
C ALA A 33 3.47 -3.11 -5.49
N LEU A 34 2.92 -3.48 -4.34
CA LEU A 34 1.47 -3.46 -4.07
C LEU A 34 0.90 -2.04 -4.20
N THR A 35 1.55 -1.02 -3.61
CA THR A 35 1.14 0.38 -3.75
C THR A 35 1.15 0.82 -5.22
N ALA A 36 2.19 0.46 -5.99
CA ALA A 36 2.28 0.81 -7.39
C ALA A 36 1.17 0.18 -8.24
N LEU A 37 0.83 -1.09 -7.97
CA LEU A 37 -0.28 -1.78 -8.63
C LEU A 37 -1.64 -1.17 -8.23
N GLY A 38 -1.83 -0.81 -6.96
CA GLY A 38 -3.01 -0.09 -6.48
C GLY A 38 -3.23 1.23 -7.21
N ILE A 39 -2.17 2.03 -7.39
CA ILE A 39 -2.21 3.27 -8.19
C ILE A 39 -2.62 3.00 -9.63
N ALA A 40 -2.07 1.96 -10.26
CA ALA A 40 -2.42 1.60 -11.63
C ALA A 40 -3.89 1.17 -11.77
N TYR A 41 -4.41 0.42 -10.79
CA TYR A 41 -5.82 0.03 -10.72
C TYR A 41 -6.75 1.23 -10.52
N ASN A 42 -6.40 2.15 -9.63
CA ASN A 42 -7.16 3.38 -9.44
C ASN A 42 -7.20 4.23 -10.72
N ALA A 43 -6.07 4.34 -11.43
CA ALA A 43 -6.01 5.01 -12.73
C ALA A 43 -6.85 4.32 -13.82
N GLY A 44 -7.07 3.01 -13.68
CA GLY A 44 -7.98 2.21 -14.51
C GLY A 44 -9.43 2.18 -14.02
N ALA A 45 -9.81 3.02 -13.05
CA ALA A 45 -11.13 3.05 -12.41
C ALA A 45 -11.55 1.72 -11.75
N ARG A 46 -10.59 0.85 -11.43
CA ARG A 46 -10.80 -0.39 -10.66
C ARG A 46 -10.63 -0.08 -9.17
N TYR A 47 -11.51 0.78 -8.64
CA TYR A 47 -11.37 1.31 -7.29
C TYR A 47 -11.38 0.25 -6.18
N PRO A 48 -12.28 -0.75 -6.19
CA PRO A 48 -12.27 -1.78 -5.15
C PRO A 48 -10.97 -2.60 -5.13
N ASP A 49 -10.44 -2.93 -6.32
CA ASP A 49 -9.18 -3.66 -6.43
C ASP A 49 -7.99 -2.79 -5.97
N ALA A 50 -8.03 -1.49 -6.25
CA ALA A 50 -7.01 -0.54 -5.81
C ALA A 50 -6.98 -0.38 -4.28
N VAL A 51 -8.15 -0.34 -3.64
CA VAL A 51 -8.29 -0.33 -2.18
C VAL A 51 -7.69 -1.60 -1.60
N ALA A 52 -8.13 -2.77 -2.05
CA ALA A 52 -7.65 -4.06 -1.53
C ALA A 52 -6.12 -4.21 -1.61
N LEU A 53 -5.52 -3.80 -2.73
CA LEU A 53 -4.06 -3.83 -2.88
C LEU A 53 -3.34 -2.85 -1.96
N THR A 54 -3.93 -1.67 -1.73
CA THR A 54 -3.32 -0.66 -0.88
C THR A 54 -3.47 -1.01 0.60
N GLU A 55 -4.57 -1.67 1.00
CA GLU A 55 -4.71 -2.27 2.34
C GLU A 55 -3.62 -3.31 2.59
N GLU A 56 -3.39 -4.22 1.65
CA GLU A 56 -2.32 -5.22 1.77
C GLU A 56 -0.93 -4.57 1.83
N ALA A 57 -0.71 -3.48 1.08
CA ALA A 57 0.52 -2.71 1.16
C ALA A 57 0.71 -2.07 2.55
N VAL A 58 -0.34 -1.50 3.14
CA VAL A 58 -0.32 -0.92 4.49
C VAL A 58 0.00 -1.98 5.53
N ASP A 59 -0.65 -3.14 5.47
CA ASP A 59 -0.38 -4.23 6.42
C ASP A 59 1.05 -4.75 6.29
N THR A 60 1.57 -4.85 5.06
CA THR A 60 2.96 -5.23 4.82
C THR A 60 3.93 -4.18 5.37
N TRP A 61 3.65 -2.89 5.17
CA TRP A 61 4.46 -1.80 5.74
C TRP A 61 4.42 -1.79 7.28
N ARG A 62 3.27 -2.10 7.90
CA ARG A 62 3.16 -2.23 9.36
C ARG A 62 4.07 -3.33 9.90
N LEU A 63 4.16 -4.48 9.22
CA LEU A 63 5.10 -5.55 9.57
C LEU A 63 6.56 -5.07 9.47
N VAL A 64 6.92 -4.41 8.37
CA VAL A 64 8.28 -3.88 8.15
C VAL A 64 8.68 -2.87 9.22
N VAL A 65 7.78 -1.95 9.58
CA VAL A 65 7.99 -0.96 10.65
C VAL A 65 8.14 -1.65 12.00
N GLY A 66 7.34 -2.70 12.28
CA GLY A 66 7.41 -3.47 13.52
C GLY A 66 8.75 -4.20 13.71
N GLU A 67 9.31 -4.76 12.62
CA GLU A 67 10.56 -5.53 12.67
C GLU A 67 11.80 -4.65 12.82
N ASN A 68 11.90 -3.57 12.02
CA ASN A 68 13.14 -2.79 11.90
C ASN A 68 13.01 -1.33 12.38
N GLY A 69 11.81 -0.86 12.73
CA GLY A 69 11.54 0.53 13.11
C GLY A 69 11.71 1.56 11.99
N GLY A 70 12.16 1.13 10.81
CA GLY A 70 12.31 1.93 9.59
C GLY A 70 11.01 2.06 8.81
N HIS A 71 11.06 2.76 7.67
CA HIS A 71 9.96 2.86 6.69
C HIS A 71 8.62 3.46 7.18
N ARG A 72 8.63 4.22 8.28
CA ARG A 72 7.44 4.92 8.77
C ARG A 72 6.89 5.95 7.78
N SER A 73 7.76 6.59 7.00
CA SER A 73 7.34 7.54 5.98
C SER A 73 6.55 6.85 4.88
N GLU A 74 7.02 5.69 4.43
CA GLU A 74 6.41 4.87 3.41
C GLU A 74 5.07 4.28 3.87
N LEU A 75 4.99 3.81 5.13
CA LEU A 75 3.72 3.42 5.75
C LEU A 75 2.72 4.59 5.75
N ALA A 76 3.14 5.78 6.14
CA ALA A 76 2.27 6.94 6.16
C ALA A 76 1.82 7.41 4.76
N ASP A 77 2.67 7.25 3.76
CA ASP A 77 2.33 7.55 2.37
C ASP A 77 1.31 6.52 1.82
N ALA A 78 1.47 5.23 2.17
CA ALA A 78 0.51 4.19 1.83
C ALA A 78 -0.85 4.42 2.50
N LEU A 79 -0.88 4.79 3.79
CA LEU A 79 -2.11 5.14 4.51
C LEU A 79 -2.80 6.38 3.91
N ALA A 80 -2.03 7.43 3.56
CA ALA A 80 -2.58 8.60 2.89
C ALA A 80 -3.18 8.26 1.51
N THR A 81 -2.53 7.33 0.78
CA THR A 81 -3.05 6.82 -0.49
C THR A 81 -4.35 6.04 -0.29
N LEU A 82 -4.40 5.17 0.72
CA LEU A 82 -5.58 4.39 1.07
C LEU A 82 -6.76 5.30 1.43
N GLY A 83 -6.54 6.33 2.26
CA GLY A 83 -7.58 7.30 2.60
C GLY A 83 -8.12 8.07 1.39
N SER A 84 -7.25 8.39 0.42
CA SER A 84 -7.70 8.95 -0.86
C SER A 84 -8.62 7.99 -1.63
N TYR A 85 -8.32 6.69 -1.63
CA TYR A 85 -9.12 5.69 -2.32
C TYR A 85 -10.45 5.42 -1.63
N TYR A 86 -10.48 5.39 -0.30
CA TYR A 86 -11.72 5.31 0.47
C TYR A 86 -12.66 6.47 0.16
N ARG A 87 -12.14 7.69 0.08
CA ARG A 87 -12.93 8.86 -0.32
C ARG A 87 -13.50 8.73 -1.74
N VAL A 88 -12.76 8.12 -2.67
CA VAL A 88 -13.26 7.88 -4.04
C VAL A 88 -14.43 6.91 -4.07
N ILE A 89 -14.45 5.91 -3.17
CA ILE A 89 -15.56 4.94 -3.09
C ILE A 89 -16.65 5.33 -2.07
N GLY A 90 -16.56 6.52 -1.48
CA GLY A 90 -17.58 7.07 -0.56
C GLY A 90 -17.49 6.56 0.88
N LEU A 91 -16.34 6.02 1.28
CA LEU A 91 -16.04 5.58 2.64
C LEU A 91 -15.30 6.70 3.40
N ASP A 92 -16.04 7.74 3.77
CA ASP A 92 -15.43 8.95 4.36
C ASP A 92 -14.88 8.71 5.79
N GLU A 93 -15.53 7.83 6.58
CA GLU A 93 -15.07 7.50 7.94
C GLU A 93 -13.72 6.77 7.89
N GLU A 94 -13.61 5.75 7.04
CA GLU A 94 -12.39 4.99 6.82
C GLU A 94 -11.28 5.86 6.19
N ALA A 95 -11.65 6.83 5.35
CA ALA A 95 -10.72 7.79 4.80
C ALA A 95 -10.09 8.69 5.87
N ASP A 96 -10.90 9.17 6.81
CA ASP A 96 -10.46 10.03 7.92
C ASP A 96 -9.62 9.23 8.93
N GLU A 97 -9.99 7.99 9.22
CA GLU A 97 -9.19 7.07 10.03
C GLU A 97 -7.80 6.84 9.41
N ALA A 98 -7.74 6.51 8.13
CA ALA A 98 -6.47 6.29 7.42
C ALA A 98 -5.61 7.56 7.38
N ALA A 99 -6.22 8.74 7.22
CA ALA A 99 -5.52 10.02 7.22
C ALA A 99 -4.93 10.36 8.60
N GLU A 100 -5.67 10.08 9.68
CA GLU A 100 -5.17 10.29 11.03
C GLU A 100 -4.04 9.31 11.36
N GLU A 101 -4.19 8.03 11.02
CA GLU A 101 -3.12 7.05 11.20
C GLU A 101 -1.85 7.43 10.43
N ALA A 102 -1.98 7.92 9.19
CA ALA A 102 -0.85 8.43 8.41
C ALA A 102 -0.13 9.58 9.14
N ARG A 103 -0.89 10.51 9.73
CA ARG A 103 -0.34 11.66 10.46
C ARG A 103 0.40 11.20 11.73
N VAL A 104 -0.20 10.30 12.49
CA VAL A 104 0.38 9.70 13.70
C VAL A 104 1.68 8.96 13.37
N THR A 105 1.65 8.16 12.30
CA THR A 105 2.80 7.39 11.81
C THR A 105 3.97 8.30 11.42
N ARG A 106 3.72 9.40 10.68
CA ARG A 106 4.78 10.38 10.34
C ARG A 106 5.41 11.02 11.58
N LEU A 107 4.60 11.27 12.61
CA LEU A 107 5.07 11.91 13.83
C LEU A 107 5.78 10.94 14.78
N GLY A 108 5.77 9.63 14.51
CA GLY A 108 6.35 8.61 15.36
C GLY A 108 5.75 8.59 16.76
N ARG A 109 4.52 9.10 16.93
CA ARG A 109 3.81 9.16 18.22
C ARG A 109 2.82 7.99 18.31
N GLY A 110 3.35 6.78 18.46
CA GLY A 110 2.60 5.62 18.95
C GLY A 110 2.83 5.47 20.45
#